data_AF-R9N8N3-F1
#
_entry.id   AF-R9N8N3-F1
#
_cell.length_a   1.000
_cell.length_b   1.000
_cell.length_c   1.000
_cell.angle_alpha   90.00
_cell.angle_beta   90.00
_cell.angle_gamma   90.00
#
_symmetry.space_group_name_H-M   'P 1'
#
loop_
_entity.id
_entity.type
_entity.pdbx_description
1 polymer ?
#
loop_
_entity_poly.entity_id
_entity_poly.type
_entity_poly.pdbx_seq_one_letter_code
_entity_poly.pdbx_strand_id
1 'polypeptide(L)'
;MNTIVNLFYQYGNKVIITVAIANAVIFVLTIMSEKKMSKLLYRKGNSARKFIPDMGWDGNKIDKLQGEYQIMIILYTLYTNITAIFPLLGILGTVAALIKEFDDIEGLTGNFMVALSTTFWGILFAIVFKGIDAVVSGPMERIVEDTNYVVRYEGKEEQE
;
A
#
# COMPACT_ATOMS: atom_id res chain seq x y z
N MET A 1 31.78 -11.05 -11.00
CA MET A 1 30.36 -11.32 -11.31
C MET A 1 29.49 -10.53 -10.33
N ASN A 2 28.51 -9.76 -10.82
CA ASN A 2 27.83 -8.72 -10.03
C ASN A 2 26.87 -9.35 -9.00
N THR A 3 27.16 -9.25 -7.69
CA THR A 3 26.43 -9.95 -6.61
C THR A 3 24.92 -9.69 -6.62
N ILE A 4 24.52 -8.48 -6.97
CA ILE A 4 23.11 -8.06 -7.05
C ILE A 4 22.37 -8.81 -8.18
N VAL A 5 23.02 -8.99 -9.32
CA VAL A 5 22.43 -9.67 -10.49
C VAL A 5 22.21 -11.16 -10.19
N ASN A 6 23.17 -11.81 -9.54
CA ASN A 6 23.03 -13.22 -9.14
C ASN A 6 21.93 -13.43 -8.10
N LEU A 7 21.78 -12.49 -7.16
CA LEU A 7 20.72 -12.53 -6.16
C LEU A 7 19.34 -12.43 -6.83
N PHE A 8 19.14 -11.51 -7.76
CA PHE A 8 17.87 -11.37 -8.49
C PHE A 8 17.60 -12.53 -9.45
N TYR A 9 18.63 -13.05 -10.11
CA TYR A 9 18.48 -14.22 -11.00
C TYR A 9 17.99 -15.45 -10.23
N GLN A 10 18.57 -15.73 -9.07
CA GLN A 10 18.26 -16.94 -8.29
C GLN A 10 17.02 -16.78 -7.40
N TYR A 11 16.80 -15.56 -6.86
CA TYR A 11 15.78 -15.31 -5.85
C TYR A 11 14.70 -14.33 -6.29
N GLY A 12 14.69 -13.84 -7.53
CA GLY A 12 13.75 -12.80 -8.00
C GLY A 12 12.28 -13.11 -7.72
N ASN A 13 11.82 -14.31 -8.09
CA ASN A 13 10.45 -14.75 -7.77
C ASN A 13 10.17 -14.79 -6.26
N LYS A 14 11.13 -15.26 -5.46
CA LYS A 14 11.00 -15.33 -3.99
C LYS A 14 10.94 -13.94 -3.36
N VAL A 15 11.76 -13.00 -3.86
CA VAL A 15 11.73 -11.59 -3.45
C VAL A 15 10.37 -10.98 -3.77
N ILE A 16 9.87 -11.16 -5.00
CA ILE A 16 8.54 -10.66 -5.40
C ILE A 16 7.44 -11.21 -4.50
N ILE A 17 7.42 -12.53 -4.25
CA ILE A 17 6.42 -13.16 -3.37
C ILE A 17 6.53 -12.64 -1.93
N THR A 18 7.75 -12.48 -1.42
CA THR A 18 7.97 -11.97 -0.05
C THR A 18 7.47 -10.53 0.10
N VAL A 19 7.78 -9.68 -0.88
CA VAL A 19 7.28 -8.30 -0.94
C VAL A 19 5.76 -8.28 -1.11
N ALA A 20 5.17 -9.21 -1.87
CA ALA A 20 3.72 -9.35 -1.99
C ALA A 20 3.05 -9.72 -0.66
N ILE A 21 3.63 -10.66 0.10
CA ILE A 21 3.13 -11.00 1.44
C ILE A 21 3.24 -9.79 2.38
N ALA A 22 4.39 -9.11 2.39
CA ALA A 22 4.57 -7.91 3.21
C ALA A 22 3.56 -6.82 2.84
N ASN A 23 3.32 -6.59 1.54
CA ASN A 23 2.33 -5.63 1.07
C ASN A 23 0.90 -6.01 1.45
N ALA A 24 0.56 -7.31 1.41
CA ALA A 24 -0.74 -7.80 1.86
C ALA A 24 -0.94 -7.58 3.37
N VAL A 25 0.11 -7.74 4.19
CA VAL A 25 0.06 -7.41 5.62
C VAL A 25 -0.19 -5.92 5.82
N ILE A 26 0.55 -5.05 5.12
CA ILE A 26 0.36 -3.59 5.20
C ILE A 26 -1.05 -3.22 4.78
N PHE A 27 -1.58 -3.84 3.72
CA PHE A 27 -2.95 -3.65 3.28
C PHE A 27 -3.99 -3.99 4.37
N VAL A 28 -3.82 -5.12 5.07
CA VAL A 28 -4.70 -5.49 6.19
C VAL A 28 -4.60 -4.46 7.32
N LEU A 29 -3.40 -3.98 7.64
CA LEU A 29 -3.19 -2.92 8.63
C LEU A 29 -3.85 -1.60 8.22
N THR A 30 -3.86 -1.27 6.93
CA THR A 30 -4.57 -0.10 6.38
C THR A 30 -6.07 -0.22 6.60
N ILE A 31 -6.69 -1.37 6.27
CA ILE A 31 -8.13 -1.60 6.52
C ILE A 31 -8.45 -1.55 8.02
N MET A 32 -7.58 -2.09 8.88
CA MET A 32 -7.77 -2.04 10.33
C MET A 32 -7.74 -0.59 10.85
N SER A 33 -6.79 0.20 10.36
CA SER A 33 -6.67 1.63 10.70
C SER A 33 -7.85 2.43 10.18
N GLU A 34 -8.31 2.17 8.95
CA GLU A 34 -9.51 2.78 8.37
C GLU A 34 -10.75 2.53 9.24
N LYS A 35 -10.98 1.27 9.65
CA LYS A 35 -12.10 0.92 10.54
C LYS A 35 -12.00 1.61 11.90
N LYS A 36 -10.80 1.73 12.45
CA LYS A 36 -10.54 2.44 13.70
C LYS A 36 -10.84 3.92 13.55
N MET A 37 -10.39 4.54 12.46
CA MET A 37 -10.62 5.94 12.13
C MET A 37 -12.11 6.24 11.92
N SER A 38 -12.79 5.41 11.12
CA SER A 38 -14.23 5.49 10.91
C SER A 38 -15.02 5.40 12.22
N LYS A 39 -14.60 4.54 13.16
CA LYS A 39 -15.25 4.43 14.47
C LYS A 39 -15.01 5.64 15.37
N LEU A 40 -13.85 6.30 15.25
CA LEU A 40 -13.53 7.53 15.98
C LEU A 40 -14.32 8.72 15.42
N LEU A 41 -14.44 8.81 14.09
CA LEU A 41 -15.20 9.85 13.41
C LEU A 41 -16.72 9.68 13.56
N TYR A 42 -17.24 8.48 13.30
CA TYR A 42 -18.68 8.19 13.31
C TYR A 42 -19.01 7.21 14.44
N ARG A 43 -19.04 7.69 15.69
CA ARG A 43 -19.36 6.81 16.81
C ARG A 43 -20.80 6.29 16.72
N LYS A 44 -20.92 4.95 16.76
CA LYS A 44 -22.12 4.09 16.95
C LYS A 44 -23.40 4.86 17.33
N GLY A 45 -24.21 5.26 16.35
CA GLY A 45 -25.50 5.92 16.60
C GLY A 45 -26.31 6.18 15.33
N ASN A 46 -25.66 6.46 14.20
CA ASN A 46 -26.32 6.67 12.91
C ASN A 46 -25.49 6.09 11.74
N SER A 47 -25.09 4.82 11.84
CA SER A 47 -24.36 4.09 10.78
C SER A 47 -25.06 4.09 9.41
N ALA A 48 -26.34 4.46 9.34
CA ALA A 48 -27.09 4.55 8.09
C ALA A 48 -26.77 5.80 7.24
N ARG A 49 -26.19 6.88 7.81
CA ARG A 49 -26.00 8.15 7.08
C ARG A 49 -24.59 8.73 7.07
N LYS A 50 -23.61 8.17 7.78
CA LYS A 50 -22.22 8.70 7.87
C LYS A 50 -22.21 10.22 8.05
N PHE A 51 -22.98 10.70 9.02
CA PHE A 51 -23.07 12.11 9.37
C PHE A 51 -22.09 12.37 10.51
N ILE A 52 -21.27 13.42 10.40
CA ILE A 52 -20.45 13.92 11.53
C ILE A 52 -21.46 14.52 12.52
N PRO A 53 -21.64 13.95 13.72
CA PRO A 53 -22.48 14.59 14.73
C PRO A 53 -21.78 15.87 15.19
N ASP A 54 -22.56 16.87 15.56
CA ASP A 54 -22.11 18.01 16.36
C ASP A 54 -21.65 17.47 17.73
N MET A 55 -20.39 17.03 17.78
CA MET A 55 -19.76 16.45 18.94
C MET A 55 -18.94 17.58 19.49
N GLY A 56 -19.12 18.05 20.73
CA GLY A 56 -18.12 18.94 21.32
C GLY A 56 -16.75 18.25 21.31
N TRP A 57 -15.93 18.57 20.30
CA TRP A 57 -14.62 17.96 20.13
C TRP A 57 -13.68 18.70 21.07
N ASP A 58 -13.43 18.07 22.20
CA ASP A 58 -12.38 18.46 23.13
C ASP A 58 -11.00 18.20 22.50
N GLY A 59 -10.02 19.09 22.72
CA GLY A 59 -8.65 18.99 22.21
C GLY A 59 -8.01 17.60 22.34
N ASN A 60 -8.24 16.88 23.46
CA ASN A 60 -7.74 15.50 23.63
C ASN A 60 -8.29 14.50 22.58
N LYS A 61 -9.53 14.69 22.12
CA LYS A 61 -10.14 13.85 21.08
C LYS A 61 -9.59 14.22 19.70
N ILE A 62 -9.36 15.51 19.45
CA ILE A 62 -8.76 16.01 18.21
C ILE A 62 -7.33 15.48 18.08
N ASP A 63 -6.52 15.54 19.13
CA ASP A 63 -5.15 15.01 19.15
C ASP A 63 -5.12 13.51 18.85
N LYS A 64 -6.01 12.75 19.49
CA LYS A 64 -6.15 11.31 19.23
C LYS A 64 -6.60 11.02 17.80
N LEU A 65 -7.52 11.82 17.26
CA LEU A 65 -7.97 11.71 15.88
C LEU A 65 -6.83 11.97 14.89
N GLN A 66 -6.05 13.03 15.12
CA GLN A 66 -4.90 13.37 14.28
C GLN A 66 -3.81 12.29 14.32
N GLY A 67 -3.53 11.70 15.49
CA GLY A 67 -2.55 10.61 15.61
C GLY A 67 -2.94 9.39 14.78
N GLU A 68 -4.20 8.95 14.86
CA GLU A 68 -4.69 7.80 14.10
C GLU A 68 -4.80 8.10 12.60
N TYR A 69 -5.15 9.33 12.24
CA TYR A 69 -5.15 9.83 10.86
C TYR A 69 -3.77 9.73 10.21
N GLN A 70 -2.71 10.19 10.91
CA GLN A 70 -1.35 10.13 10.37
C GLN A 70 -0.89 8.68 10.15
N ILE A 71 -1.17 7.78 11.10
CA ILE A 71 -0.84 6.35 10.96
C ILE A 71 -1.56 5.76 9.74
N MET A 72 -2.84 6.07 9.57
CA MET A 72 -3.64 5.60 8.42
C MET A 72 -3.06 6.07 7.09
N ILE A 73 -2.70 7.35 6.97
CA ILE A 73 -2.07 7.90 5.76
C ILE A 73 -0.73 7.24 5.47
N ILE A 74 0.12 7.05 6.49
CA ILE A 74 1.44 6.43 6.31
C ILE A 74 1.28 4.99 5.80
N LEU A 75 0.38 4.20 6.41
CA LEU A 75 0.14 2.81 6.00
C LEU A 75 -0.40 2.70 4.58
N TYR A 76 -1.37 3.55 4.22
CA TYR A 76 -1.94 3.57 2.87
C TYR A 76 -0.92 4.02 1.83
N THR A 77 -0.15 5.08 2.12
CA THR A 77 0.93 5.56 1.25
C THR A 77 2.03 4.52 1.08
N LEU A 78 2.36 3.78 2.14
CA LEU A 78 3.34 2.69 2.06
C LEU A 78 2.83 1.55 1.16
N TYR A 79 1.57 1.16 1.32
CA TYR A 79 0.93 0.14 0.49
C TYR A 79 0.92 0.51 -1.01
N THR A 80 0.50 1.74 -1.34
CA THR A 80 0.44 2.18 -2.75
C THR A 80 1.83 2.25 -3.38
N ASN A 81 2.82 2.74 -2.64
CA ASN A 81 4.20 2.80 -3.11
C ASN A 81 4.84 1.42 -3.30
N ILE A 82 4.64 0.48 -2.37
CA ILE A 82 5.13 -0.90 -2.54
C ILE A 82 4.44 -1.55 -3.76
N THR A 83 3.14 -1.31 -3.93
CA THR A 83 2.39 -1.79 -5.09
C THR A 83 2.99 -1.27 -6.41
N ALA A 84 3.45 -0.01 -6.44
CA ALA A 84 4.09 0.58 -7.61
C ALA A 84 5.49 0.00 -7.93
N ILE A 85 6.13 -0.68 -6.97
CA ILE A 85 7.47 -1.28 -7.16
C ILE A 85 7.40 -2.63 -7.88
N PHE A 86 6.28 -3.37 -7.83
CA PHE A 86 6.22 -4.71 -8.44
C PHE A 86 6.54 -4.76 -9.95
N PRO A 87 6.04 -3.84 -10.80
CA PRO A 87 6.45 -3.79 -12.20
C PRO A 87 7.95 -3.53 -12.37
N LEU A 88 8.53 -2.69 -11.50
CA LEU A 88 9.96 -2.38 -11.50
C LEU A 88 10.80 -3.62 -11.13
N LEU A 89 10.34 -4.43 -10.17
CA LEU A 89 10.98 -5.73 -9.84
C LEU A 89 10.91 -6.71 -11.02
N GLY A 90 9.83 -6.70 -11.78
CA GLY A 90 9.71 -7.49 -13.01
C GLY A 90 10.76 -7.09 -14.06
N ILE A 91 10.92 -5.78 -14.30
CA ILE A 91 11.93 -5.24 -15.22
C ILE A 91 13.35 -5.55 -14.71
N LEU A 92 13.60 -5.49 -13.41
CA LEU A 92 14.90 -5.90 -12.84
C LEU A 92 15.21 -7.38 -13.12
N GLY A 93 14.20 -8.25 -13.09
CA GLY A 93 14.36 -9.66 -13.43
C GLY A 93 14.76 -9.88 -14.89
N THR A 94 14.23 -9.10 -15.83
CA THR A 94 14.64 -9.17 -17.24
C THR A 94 16.06 -8.66 -17.44
N VAL A 95 16.43 -7.54 -16.82
CA VAL A 95 17.80 -6.99 -16.86
C VAL A 95 18.79 -8.00 -16.27
N ALA A 96 18.46 -8.65 -15.16
CA ALA A 96 19.31 -9.65 -14.53
C ALA A 96 19.53 -10.89 -15.43
N ALA A 97 18.50 -11.31 -16.16
CA ALA A 97 18.60 -12.42 -17.10
C ALA A 97 19.43 -12.08 -18.36
N LEU A 98 19.35 -10.84 -18.85
CA LEU A 98 20.08 -10.38 -20.03
C LEU A 98 21.58 -10.17 -19.77
N ILE A 99 21.97 -9.82 -18.54
CA ILE A 99 23.38 -9.59 -18.16
C ILE A 99 24.15 -10.92 -17.98
N LYS A 100 23.44 -12.05 -17.84
CA LYS A 100 24.07 -13.33 -17.56
C LYS A 100 24.68 -13.94 -18.84
N GLU A 101 25.95 -14.35 -18.76
CA GLU A 101 26.70 -14.96 -19.88
C GLU A 101 25.97 -16.16 -20.49
N PHE A 102 26.08 -16.29 -21.81
CA PHE A 102 25.38 -17.27 -22.63
C PHE A 102 26.35 -18.37 -23.06
N ASP A 103 26.63 -19.33 -22.17
CA ASP A 103 27.58 -20.40 -22.48
C ASP A 103 26.99 -21.50 -23.40
N ASP A 104 25.65 -21.64 -23.45
CA ASP A 104 24.95 -22.61 -24.33
C ASP A 104 23.46 -22.23 -24.54
N ILE A 105 22.81 -22.80 -25.57
CA ILE A 105 21.39 -22.60 -25.94
C ILE A 105 20.43 -23.01 -24.80
N GLU A 106 20.77 -24.05 -24.04
CA GLU A 106 20.00 -24.45 -22.86
C GLU A 106 20.04 -23.39 -21.75
N GLY A 107 21.21 -22.78 -21.53
CA GLY A 107 21.38 -21.66 -20.58
C GLY A 107 20.62 -20.40 -21.01
N LEU A 108 20.59 -20.12 -22.31
CA LEU A 108 19.81 -19.02 -22.89
C LEU A 108 18.31 -19.19 -22.61
N THR A 109 17.77 -20.39 -22.83
CA THR A 109 16.34 -20.69 -22.60
C THR A 109 15.98 -20.56 -21.12
N GLY A 110 16.85 -21.06 -20.23
CA GLY A 110 16.69 -20.92 -18.78
C GLY A 110 16.64 -19.45 -18.33
N ASN A 111 17.55 -18.62 -18.85
CA ASN A 111 17.59 -17.18 -18.54
C ASN A 111 16.30 -16.47 -18.99
N PHE A 112 15.81 -16.77 -20.20
CA PHE A 112 14.54 -16.20 -20.68
C PHE A 112 13.34 -16.60 -19.82
N MET A 113 13.26 -17.86 -19.37
CA MET A 113 12.17 -18.28 -18.49
C MET A 113 12.20 -17.57 -17.14
N VAL A 114 13.38 -17.30 -16.58
CA VAL A 114 13.54 -16.50 -15.36
C VAL A 114 13.05 -15.06 -15.59
N ALA A 115 13.42 -14.43 -16.71
CA ALA A 115 12.96 -13.09 -17.09
C ALA A 115 11.43 -13.01 -17.23
N LEU A 116 10.84 -13.98 -17.92
CA LEU A 116 9.40 -14.04 -18.15
C LEU A 116 8.63 -14.29 -16.85
N SER A 117 9.10 -15.24 -16.03
CA SER A 117 8.45 -15.55 -14.75
C SER A 117 8.47 -14.35 -13.80
N THR A 118 9.61 -13.68 -13.66
CA THR A 118 9.75 -12.51 -12.77
C THR A 118 8.88 -11.35 -13.23
N THR A 119 8.82 -11.10 -14.55
CA THR A 119 7.93 -10.09 -15.15
C THR A 119 6.46 -10.43 -14.93
N PHE A 120 6.08 -11.69 -15.16
CA PHE A 120 4.71 -12.16 -14.96
C PHE A 120 4.24 -11.93 -13.53
N TRP A 121 5.02 -12.37 -12.53
CA TRP A 121 4.65 -12.19 -11.12
C TRP A 121 4.63 -10.71 -10.70
N GLY A 122 5.59 -9.91 -11.17
CA GLY A 122 5.61 -8.47 -10.89
C GLY A 122 4.35 -7.77 -11.42
N ILE A 123 3.96 -8.04 -12.66
CA ILE A 123 2.75 -7.46 -13.25
C ILE A 123 1.49 -8.00 -12.58
N LEU A 124 1.42 -9.32 -12.35
CA LEU A 124 0.25 -9.96 -11.74
C LEU A 124 -0.07 -9.36 -10.38
N PHE A 125 0.93 -9.26 -9.49
CA PHE A 125 0.71 -8.65 -8.17
C PHE A 125 0.38 -7.16 -8.25
N ALA A 126 1.00 -6.41 -9.18
CA ALA A 126 0.67 -5.00 -9.38
C ALA A 126 -0.80 -4.81 -9.77
N ILE A 127 -1.31 -5.64 -10.68
CA ILE A 127 -2.72 -5.59 -11.12
C ILE A 127 -3.65 -5.96 -9.96
N VAL A 128 -3.38 -7.05 -9.27
CA VAL A 128 -4.22 -7.51 -8.15
C VAL A 128 -4.28 -6.44 -7.05
N PHE A 129 -3.13 -5.92 -6.60
CA PHE A 129 -3.11 -4.90 -5.56
C PHE A 129 -3.74 -3.59 -6.04
N LYS A 130 -3.48 -3.11 -7.26
CA LYS A 130 -4.18 -1.92 -7.78
C LYS A 130 -5.69 -2.11 -7.89
N GLY A 131 -6.15 -3.31 -8.26
CA GLY A 131 -7.58 -3.63 -8.30
C GLY A 131 -8.22 -3.57 -6.91
N ILE A 132 -7.51 -4.03 -5.88
CA ILE A 132 -7.95 -3.95 -4.49
C ILE A 132 -7.93 -2.49 -4.00
N ASP A 133 -6.87 -1.73 -4.32
CA ASP A 133 -6.72 -0.31 -3.99
C ASP A 133 -7.91 0.52 -4.49
N ALA A 134 -8.37 0.26 -5.72
CA ALA A 134 -9.51 0.95 -6.30
C ALA A 134 -10.83 0.78 -5.51
N VAL A 135 -10.96 -0.29 -4.70
CA VAL A 135 -12.14 -0.51 -3.85
C VAL A 135 -12.02 0.23 -2.51
N VAL A 136 -10.79 0.39 -1.99
CA VAL A 136 -10.52 0.97 -0.66
C VAL A 136 -10.28 2.48 -0.72
N SER A 137 -9.81 3.00 -1.86
CA SER A 137 -9.49 4.42 -2.05
C SER A 137 -10.69 5.34 -1.80
N GLY A 138 -11.89 4.96 -2.24
CA GLY A 138 -13.10 5.76 -2.04
C GLY A 138 -13.50 5.95 -0.57
N PRO A 139 -13.67 4.87 0.22
CA PRO A 139 -13.87 4.98 1.66
C PRO A 139 -12.77 5.76 2.38
N MET A 140 -11.51 5.58 1.97
CA MET A 140 -10.36 6.26 2.54
C MET A 140 -10.41 7.78 2.31
N GLU A 141 -10.66 8.21 1.07
CA GLU A 141 -10.76 9.62 0.69
C GLU A 141 -11.84 10.34 1.50
N ARG A 142 -13.00 9.71 1.68
CA ARG A 142 -14.07 10.26 2.52
C ARG A 142 -13.66 10.45 3.98
N ILE A 143 -12.95 9.49 4.56
CA ILE A 143 -12.45 9.60 5.95
C ILE A 143 -11.45 10.75 6.05
N VAL A 144 -10.59 10.92 5.05
CA VAL A 144 -9.63 12.02 4.99
C VAL A 144 -10.32 13.37 4.94
N GLU A 145 -11.32 13.54 4.07
CA GLU A 145 -12.11 14.76 3.96
C GLU A 145 -12.83 15.09 5.27
N ASP A 146 -13.53 14.12 5.85
CA ASP A 146 -14.30 14.33 7.09
C ASP A 146 -13.38 14.63 8.29
N THR A 147 -12.19 14.02 8.34
CA THR A 147 -11.17 14.34 9.37
C THR A 147 -10.68 15.77 9.21
N ASN A 148 -10.34 16.18 7.99
CA ASN A 148 -9.85 17.53 7.71
C ASN A 148 -10.92 18.58 8.00
N TYR A 149 -12.19 18.26 7.77
CA TYR A 149 -13.31 19.10 8.16
C TYR A 149 -13.31 19.30 9.69
N VAL A 150 -13.36 18.23 10.48
CA VAL A 150 -13.39 18.31 11.95
C VAL A 150 -12.22 19.11 12.50
N VAL A 151 -10.99 18.81 12.06
CA VAL A 151 -9.77 19.49 12.55
C VAL A 151 -9.77 20.99 12.23
N ARG A 152 -10.34 21.41 11.09
CA ARG A 152 -10.34 22.83 10.68
C ARG A 152 -11.42 23.67 11.34
N TYR A 153 -12.58 23.10 11.63
CA TYR A 153 -13.71 23.83 12.21
C TYR A 153 -13.62 23.89 13.73
N GLU A 154 -13.38 22.77 14.41
CA GLU A 154 -13.32 22.71 15.88
C GLU A 154 -12.03 23.33 16.43
N GLY A 155 -10.91 23.18 15.70
CA GLY A 155 -9.62 23.76 16.11
C GLY A 155 -9.56 25.29 16.03
N LYS A 156 -10.56 25.94 15.42
CA LYS A 156 -10.69 27.41 15.40
C LYS A 156 -11.53 27.93 16.56
N GLU A 157 -12.50 27.16 17.05
CA GLU A 157 -13.37 27.57 18.16
C GLU A 157 -12.65 27.52 19.52
N GLU A 158 -11.63 26.66 19.69
CA GLU A 158 -10.81 26.65 20.93
C GLU A 158 -9.81 27.83 21.03
N GLN A 159 -9.65 28.64 19.98
CA GLN A 159 -8.70 29.78 19.96
C GLN A 159 -9.37 31.16 20.08
N GLU A 160 -10.71 31.23 20.10
CA GLU A 160 -11.49 32.46 20.40
C GLU A 160 -11.99 32.47 21.85
#